data_AF-A0A954ZC72-F1
#
_entry.id   AF-A0A954ZC72-F1
#
_cell.length_a   1.000
_cell.length_b   1.000
_cell.length_c   1.000
_cell.angle_alpha   90.00
_cell.angle_beta   90.00
_cell.angle_gamma   90.00
#
_symmetry.space_group_name_H-M   'P 1'
#
loop_
_entity.id
_entity.type
_entity.pdbx_description
1 polymer ?
#
loop_
_entity_poly.entity_id
_entity_poly.type
_entity_poly.pdbx_seq_one_letter_code
_entity_poly.pdbx_strand_id
1 'polypeptide(L)'
;EKFQISLPLVAAFLTIIGYSLNDTIVVFDRIREVKGKSPRLTADMINTSINQTLSRTLLTSLTTLLTVLILYIWGGDGIHAFAFALVVGVIVGTYSSIFIASPFLLWMSDRAAAAKQ
;
A
#
# COMPACT_ATOMS: atom_id res chain seq x y z
N GLU A 1 15.49 11.27 -24.90
CA GLU A 1 14.13 11.81 -24.74
C GLU A 1 13.49 11.23 -23.47
N LYS A 2 13.66 11.92 -22.34
CA LYS A 2 13.38 11.39 -21.00
C LYS A 2 11.94 11.76 -20.61
N PHE A 3 11.09 10.77 -20.33
CA PHE A 3 9.74 10.92 -19.76
C PHE A 3 8.75 11.81 -20.54
N GLN A 4 8.29 11.32 -21.70
CA GLN A 4 7.02 11.80 -22.27
C GLN A 4 5.85 11.04 -21.60
N ILE A 5 4.72 11.70 -21.36
CA ILE A 5 3.50 11.03 -20.90
C ILE A 5 2.97 10.18 -22.05
N SER A 6 3.38 8.91 -22.06
CA SER A 6 3.01 7.92 -23.06
C SER A 6 2.00 6.92 -22.47
N LEU A 7 1.31 6.17 -23.34
CA LEU A 7 0.34 5.15 -22.91
C LEU A 7 0.92 4.14 -21.90
N PRO A 8 2.17 3.63 -22.06
CA PRO A 8 2.79 2.79 -21.03
C PRO A 8 2.88 3.50 -19.67
N LEU A 9 3.24 4.78 -19.63
CA LEU A 9 3.33 5.49 -18.35
C LEU A 9 1.97 5.60 -17.66
N VAL A 10 0.89 5.87 -18.41
CA VAL A 10 -0.48 5.87 -17.87
C VAL A 10 -0.87 4.49 -17.36
N ALA A 11 -0.53 3.43 -18.08
CA ALA A 11 -0.74 2.05 -17.62
C ALA A 11 0.01 1.77 -16.32
N ALA A 12 1.26 2.24 -16.17
CA ALA A 12 2.03 2.09 -14.93
C ALA A 12 1.28 2.73 -13.74
N PHE A 13 0.78 3.96 -13.89
CA PHE A 13 0.02 4.62 -12.84
C PHE A 13 -1.23 3.83 -12.46
N LEU A 14 -1.98 3.33 -13.44
CA LEU A 14 -3.19 2.55 -13.19
C LEU A 14 -2.87 1.24 -12.44
N THR A 15 -1.75 0.59 -12.78
CA THR A 15 -1.24 -0.59 -12.07
C THR A 15 -0.85 -0.26 -10.63
N ILE A 16 -0.16 0.86 -10.39
CA ILE A 16 0.29 1.27 -9.04
C ILE A 16 -0.92 1.54 -8.14
N ILE A 17 -1.97 2.19 -8.66
CA ILE A 17 -3.20 2.45 -7.92
C ILE A 17 -3.83 1.12 -7.47
N GLY A 18 -4.01 0.17 -8.39
CA GLY A 18 -4.57 -1.14 -8.06
C GLY A 18 -3.72 -1.91 -7.04
N TYR A 19 -2.40 -1.89 -7.21
CA TYR A 19 -1.45 -2.56 -6.33
C TYR A 19 -1.48 -1.99 -4.90
N SER A 20 -1.40 -0.66 -4.75
CA SER A 20 -1.40 -0.01 -3.43
C SER A 20 -2.77 -0.12 -2.72
N LEU A 21 -3.87 -0.11 -3.47
CA LEU A 21 -5.21 -0.32 -2.91
C LEU A 21 -5.39 -1.74 -2.37
N ASN A 22 -4.84 -2.76 -3.04
CA ASN A 22 -4.90 -4.14 -2.56
C ASN A 22 -4.33 -4.29 -1.15
N ASP A 23 -3.14 -3.75 -0.89
CA ASP A 23 -2.50 -3.85 0.42
C ASP A 23 -3.28 -3.07 1.48
N THR A 24 -3.80 -1.90 1.12
CA THR A 24 -4.61 -1.07 2.03
C THR A 24 -5.92 -1.76 2.43
N ILE A 25 -6.62 -2.41 1.49
CA ILE A 25 -7.86 -3.15 1.77
C ILE A 25 -7.60 -4.29 2.75
N VAL A 26 -6.52 -5.06 2.56
CA VAL A 26 -6.18 -6.18 3.44
C VAL A 26 -5.93 -5.71 4.89
N VAL A 27 -5.19 -4.62 5.06
CA VAL A 27 -4.92 -4.02 6.38
C VAL A 27 -6.22 -3.51 7.01
N PHE A 28 -7.04 -2.77 6.26
CA PHE A 28 -8.30 -2.22 6.77
C PHE A 28 -9.33 -3.28 7.11
N ASP A 29 -9.44 -4.34 6.31
CA ASP A 29 -10.31 -5.46 6.63
C ASP A 29 -9.84 -6.19 7.88
N ARG A 30 -8.53 -6.39 8.08
CA ARG A 30 -8.02 -6.97 9.32
C ARG A 30 -8.31 -6.09 10.53
N ILE A 31 -8.22 -4.76 10.39
CA ILE A 31 -8.57 -3.83 11.48
C ILE A 31 -10.05 -3.92 11.81
N ARG A 32 -10.92 -4.05 10.80
CA ARG A 32 -12.38 -4.27 11.01
C ARG A 32 -12.66 -5.61 11.69
N GLU A 33 -11.94 -6.66 11.31
CA GLU A 33 -12.06 -8.00 11.90
C GLU A 33 -11.64 -8.00 13.37
N VAL A 34 -10.48 -7.40 13.70
CA VAL A 34 -10.00 -7.29 15.08
C VAL A 34 -10.91 -6.37 15.91
N LYS A 35 -11.45 -5.29 15.31
CA LYS A 35 -12.44 -4.41 15.97
C LYS A 35 -13.70 -5.17 16.37
N GLY A 36 -14.21 -6.03 15.50
CA GLY A 36 -15.45 -6.77 15.73
C GLY A 36 -16.61 -5.85 16.16
N LYS A 37 -17.21 -6.13 17.32
CA LYS A 37 -18.28 -5.32 17.93
C LYS A 37 -17.78 -4.25 18.91
N SER A 38 -16.46 -4.10 19.08
CA SER A 38 -15.91 -3.15 20.04
C SER A 38 -16.26 -1.71 19.63
N PRO A 39 -16.84 -0.89 20.54
CA PRO A 39 -17.23 0.48 20.22
C PRO A 39 -16.04 1.43 20.03
N ARG A 40 -14.86 1.09 20.57
CA ARG A 40 -13.63 1.90 20.48
C ARG A 40 -12.53 1.12 19.76
N LEU A 41 -11.81 1.83 18.90
CA LEU A 41 -10.61 1.34 18.24
C LEU A 41 -9.42 1.71 19.13
N THR A 42 -8.60 0.75 19.52
CA THR A 42 -7.41 0.98 20.35
C THR A 42 -6.14 0.82 19.52
N ALA A 43 -5.06 1.52 19.89
CA ALA A 43 -3.75 1.37 19.27
C ALA A 43 -3.24 -0.08 19.23
N ASP A 44 -3.48 -0.85 20.30
CA ASP A 44 -3.11 -2.27 20.37
C ASP A 44 -3.82 -3.13 19.31
N MET A 45 -5.08 -2.80 19.00
CA MET A 45 -5.86 -3.51 17.99
C MET A 45 -5.26 -3.26 16.60
N ILE A 46 -4.89 -2.02 16.30
CA ILE A 46 -4.24 -1.64 15.05
C ILE A 46 -2.86 -2.32 14.94
N ASN A 47 -2.06 -2.28 15.99
CA ASN A 47 -0.74 -2.91 16.01
C ASN A 47 -0.85 -4.44 15.79
N THR A 48 -1.84 -5.07 16.40
CA THR A 48 -2.14 -6.50 16.20
C THR A 48 -2.53 -6.79 14.76
N SER A 49 -3.43 -5.99 14.17
CA SER A 49 -3.86 -6.15 12.78
C SER A 49 -2.72 -5.97 11.78
N ILE A 50 -1.83 -5.00 12.02
CA ILE A 50 -0.65 -4.77 11.18
C ILE A 50 0.29 -5.96 11.28
N ASN A 51 0.64 -6.41 12.48
CA ASN A 51 1.51 -7.57 12.66
C ASN A 51 0.95 -8.84 12.00
N GLN A 52 -0.37 -9.05 12.03
CA GLN A 52 -1.01 -10.19 11.38
C GLN A 52 -1.01 -10.11 9.84
N THR A 53 -0.98 -8.90 9.27
CA THR A 53 -0.99 -8.69 7.81
C THR A 53 0.40 -8.46 7.23
N LEU A 54 1.38 -8.09 8.06
CA LEU A 54 2.74 -7.71 7.69
C LEU A 54 3.45 -8.78 6.87
N SER A 55 3.41 -10.05 7.29
CA SER A 55 4.06 -11.14 6.55
C SER A 55 3.51 -11.29 5.14
N ARG A 56 2.19 -11.08 4.96
CA ARG A 56 1.55 -11.17 3.65
C ARG A 56 1.94 -9.98 2.77
N THR A 57 1.80 -8.75 3.27
CA THR A 57 2.12 -7.53 2.51
C THR A 57 3.60 -7.43 2.16
N LEU A 58 4.50 -7.85 3.07
CA LEU A 58 5.93 -7.93 2.77
C LEU A 58 6.24 -8.98 1.70
N LEU A 59 5.60 -10.14 1.75
CA LEU A 59 5.85 -11.20 0.76
C LEU A 59 5.34 -10.79 -0.64
N THR A 60 4.13 -10.22 -0.73
CA THR A 60 3.57 -9.76 -2.00
C THR A 60 4.36 -8.58 -2.57
N SER A 61 4.78 -7.63 -1.73
CA SER A 61 5.61 -6.50 -2.17
C SER A 61 7.01 -6.90 -2.59
N LEU A 62 7.68 -7.77 -1.85
CA LEU A 62 9.02 -8.23 -2.23
C LEU A 62 8.99 -8.99 -3.56
N THR A 63 8.04 -9.89 -3.75
CA THR A 63 7.93 -10.65 -5.01
C THR A 63 7.59 -9.75 -6.21
N THR A 64 6.70 -8.78 -6.01
CA THR A 64 6.40 -7.77 -7.04
C THR A 64 7.63 -6.91 -7.34
N LEU A 65 8.32 -6.42 -6.31
CA LEU A 65 9.52 -5.60 -6.42
C LEU A 65 10.63 -6.32 -7.20
N LEU A 66 10.89 -7.60 -6.89
CA LEU A 66 11.85 -8.42 -7.63
C LEU A 66 11.47 -8.53 -9.11
N THR A 67 10.19 -8.73 -9.40
CA THR A 67 9.70 -8.88 -10.77
C THR A 67 9.88 -7.58 -11.57
N VAL A 68 9.50 -6.44 -11.00
CA VAL A 68 9.64 -5.14 -11.68
C VAL A 68 11.09 -4.67 -11.74
N LEU A 69 11.94 -5.11 -10.82
CA LEU A 69 13.39 -4.81 -10.83
C LEU A 69 14.10 -5.59 -11.94
N ILE A 70 13.75 -6.86 -12.15
CA ILE A 70 14.21 -7.63 -13.32
C ILE A 70 13.75 -6.93 -14.61
N LEU A 71 12.49 -6.51 -14.67
CA LEU A 71 11.93 -5.81 -15.82
C LEU A 71 12.60 -4.45 -16.07
N TYR A 72 13.02 -3.75 -15.02
CA TYR A 72 13.79 -2.51 -15.13
C TYR A 72 15.19 -2.75 -15.70
N ILE A 73 15.92 -3.76 -15.21
CA ILE A 73 17.30 -4.02 -15.65
C ILE A 73 17.35 -4.63 -17.04
N TRP A 74 16.45 -5.57 -17.36
CA TRP A 74 16.50 -6.37 -18.60
C TRP A 74 15.40 -6.06 -19.63
N GLY A 75 14.45 -5.17 -19.33
CA GLY A 75 13.28 -4.93 -20.18
C GLY A 75 13.51 -4.12 -21.46
N GLY A 76 14.67 -3.47 -21.63
CA GLY A 76 14.97 -2.61 -22.77
C GLY A 76 14.30 -1.23 -22.71
N ASP A 77 14.65 -0.36 -23.66
CA ASP A 77 14.36 1.09 -23.58
C ASP A 77 12.86 1.43 -23.60
N GLY A 78 12.03 0.65 -24.30
CA GLY A 78 10.59 0.94 -24.46
C GLY A 78 9.76 0.80 -23.18
N ILE A 79 10.21 -0.01 -22.22
CA ILE A 79 9.50 -0.25 -20.95
C ILE A 79 10.28 0.24 -19.73
N HIS A 80 11.45 0.86 -19.93
CA HIS A 80 12.30 1.28 -18.83
C HIS A 80 11.63 2.34 -17.94
N ALA A 81 10.94 3.31 -18.54
CA ALA A 81 10.16 4.32 -17.81
C ALA A 81 8.93 3.72 -17.10
N PHE A 82 8.29 2.71 -17.70
CA PHE A 82 7.18 1.96 -17.09
C PHE A 82 7.66 1.19 -15.86
N ALA A 83 8.76 0.46 -16.00
CA ALA A 83 9.37 -0.34 -14.95
C ALA A 83 9.84 0.54 -13.78
N PHE A 84 10.47 1.67 -14.09
CA PHE A 84 10.88 2.66 -13.10
C PHE A 84 9.69 3.18 -12.28
N ALA A 85 8.59 3.54 -12.96
CA ALA A 85 7.37 3.98 -12.29
C ALA A 85 6.82 2.89 -11.36
N LEU A 86 6.78 1.64 -11.79
CA LEU A 86 6.35 0.52 -10.96
C LEU A 86 7.27 0.28 -9.75
N VAL A 87 8.59 0.34 -9.92
CA VAL A 87 9.55 0.17 -8.81
C VAL A 87 9.30 1.21 -7.73
N VAL A 88 9.23 2.49 -8.11
CA VAL A 88 8.94 3.58 -7.16
C VAL A 88 7.55 3.42 -6.55
N GLY A 89 6.55 3.09 -7.37
CA GLY A 89 5.17 2.93 -6.93
C GLY A 89 4.96 1.80 -5.94
N VAL A 90 5.60 0.64 -6.14
CA VAL A 90 5.53 -0.50 -5.21
C VAL A 90 6.19 -0.12 -3.88
N ILE A 91 7.39 0.48 -3.89
CA ILE A 91 8.08 0.89 -2.66
C ILE A 91 7.24 1.89 -1.86
N VAL A 92 6.76 2.95 -2.51
CA VAL A 92 5.94 3.99 -1.87
C VAL A 92 4.59 3.42 -1.43
N GLY A 93 3.96 2.58 -2.24
CA GLY A 93 2.67 1.95 -1.94
C GLY A 93 2.75 1.05 -0.71
N THR A 94 3.73 0.14 -0.66
CA THR A 94 3.91 -0.77 0.49
C THR A 94 4.24 0.00 1.76
N TYR A 95 5.12 1.01 1.68
CA TYR A 95 5.41 1.86 2.84
C TYR A 95 4.16 2.62 3.33
N SER A 96 3.41 3.22 2.40
CA SER A 96 2.19 3.98 2.72
C SER A 96 1.14 3.10 3.42
N SER A 97 0.86 1.91 2.87
CA SER A 97 -0.15 1.02 3.42
C SER A 97 0.19 0.49 4.82
N ILE A 98 1.47 0.34 5.17
CA ILE A 98 1.90 -0.18 6.48
C ILE A 98 2.03 0.95 7.52
N PHE A 99 2.68 2.05 7.16
CA PHE A 99 3.11 3.08 8.12
C PHE A 99 2.16 4.30 8.22
N ILE A 100 1.35 4.57 7.19
CA ILE A 100 0.43 5.73 7.20
C ILE A 100 -0.98 5.30 7.65
N ALA A 101 -1.38 4.06 7.38
CA ALA A 101 -2.69 3.54 7.74
C ALA A 101 -2.96 3.55 9.26
N SER A 102 -1.96 3.20 10.08
CA SER A 102 -2.06 3.13 11.55
C SER A 102 -2.31 4.49 12.21
N PRO A 103 -1.48 5.52 11.99
CA PRO A 103 -1.70 6.85 12.58
C PRO A 103 -2.95 7.55 12.01
N PHE A 104 -3.29 7.32 10.75
CA PHE A 104 -4.51 7.87 10.15
C PHE A 104 -5.79 7.32 10.81
N LEU A 105 -5.82 6.02 11.10
CA LEU A 105 -6.95 5.39 11.78
C LEU A 105 -7.08 5.81 13.24
N LEU A 106 -5.97 5.98 13.96
CA LEU A 106 -5.98 6.53 15.32
C LEU A 106 -6.52 7.96 15.34
N TRP A 107 -6.03 8.81 14.44
CA TRP A 107 -6.51 10.18 14.31
C TRP A 107 -8.02 10.25 14.03
N MET A 108 -8.53 9.37 13.15
CA MET A 108 -9.95 9.31 12.84
C MET A 108 -10.77 8.75 14.01
N SER A 109 -10.25 7.77 14.79
CA SER A 109 -10.94 7.24 15.96
C SER A 109 -11.00 8.24 17.12
N ASP A 110 -9.95 9.02 17.33
CA ASP A 110 -9.90 10.05 18.37
C ASP A 110 -10.88 11.19 18.07
N ARG A 111 -11.02 11.59 16.80
CA ARG A 111 -12.03 12.55 16.37
C ARG A 111 -13.45 12.02 16.51
N ALA A 112 -13.69 10.76 16.19
CA ALA A 112 -15.01 10.14 16.36
C ALA A 112 -15.39 9.99 17.84
N ALA A 113 -14.41 9.81 18.74
CA ALA A 113 -14.62 9.80 20.19
C ALA A 113 -14.91 11.21 20.73
N ALA A 114 -14.20 12.23 20.24
CA ALA A 114 -14.41 13.64 20.62
C ALA A 114 -15.77 14.19 20.14
N ALA A 115 -16.29 13.73 19.00
CA ALA A 115 -17.61 14.12 18.50
C ALA A 115 -18.80 13.44 19.22
N LYS A 116 -18.53 12.48 20.11
CA LYS A 116 -19.53 11.77 20.93
C LYS A 116 -19.61 12.28 22.39
N GLN A 117 -18.73 13.21 22.78
CA GLN A 117 -18.85 14.00 24.01
C GLN A 117 -19.69 15.25 23.73
#